data_AF-A0A2S9H0F3-F1
#
_entry.id   AF-A0A2S9H0F3-F1
#
_cell.length_a   1.000
_cell.length_b   1.000
_cell.length_c   1.000
_cell.angle_alpha   90.00
_cell.angle_beta   90.00
_cell.angle_gamma   90.00
#
_symmetry.space_group_name_H-M   'P 1'
#
loop_
_entity.id
_entity.type
_entity.pdbx_description
1 polymer ?
#
loop_
_entity_poly.entity_id
_entity_poly.type
_entity_poly.pdbx_seq_one_letter_code
_entity_poly.pdbx_strand_id
1 'polypeptide(L)' 'MFSNIESLETEALCLPVEQRANLVKKLIANLDAEPAIEAAWVSEVLRRHAEIEAGTVALLPGTETMARLRTEFQ' A
#
# COMPACT_ATOMS: atom_id res chain seq x y z
N MET A 1 19.47 -16.39 -20.07
CA MET A 1 18.99 -17.51 -19.25
C MET A 1 18.53 -16.89 -17.95
N PHE A 2 17.24 -16.98 -17.60
CA PHE A 2 16.75 -16.40 -16.36
C PHE A 2 17.12 -17.34 -15.20
N SER A 3 17.65 -16.78 -14.12
CA SER A 3 17.77 -17.50 -12.85
C SER A 3 16.37 -17.91 -12.37
N ASN A 4 16.24 -19.07 -11.73
CA ASN A 4 14.97 -19.44 -11.09
C ASN A 4 14.69 -18.49 -9.90
N ILE A 5 13.43 -18.43 -9.46
CA ILE A 5 13.01 -17.52 -8.38
C ILE A 5 13.82 -17.75 -7.10
N GLU A 6 14.08 -19.02 -6.76
CA GLU A 6 14.85 -19.40 -5.57
C GLU A 6 16.28 -18.85 -5.58
N SER A 7 16.95 -18.85 -6.73
CA SER A 7 18.29 -18.27 -6.87
C SER A 7 18.25 -16.74 -6.76
N LEU A 8 17.26 -16.08 -7.38
CA LEU A 8 17.09 -14.63 -7.29
C LEU A 8 16.78 -14.18 -5.86
N GLU A 9 15.97 -14.94 -5.14
CA GLU A 9 15.67 -14.69 -3.73
C GLU A 9 16.93 -14.81 -2.87
N THR A 10 17.71 -15.88 -3.07
CA THR A 10 18.97 -16.09 -2.34
C THR A 10 19.93 -14.93 -2.58
N GLU A 11 20.13 -14.54 -3.84
CA GLU A 11 20.99 -13.41 -4.21
C GLU A 11 20.49 -12.08 -3.61
N ALA A 12 19.17 -11.83 -3.66
CA ALA A 12 18.56 -10.63 -3.09
C ALA A 12 18.74 -10.58 -1.56
N LEU A 13 18.57 -11.72 -0.87
CA LEU A 13 18.75 -11.79 0.58
C LEU A 13 20.20 -11.58 1.02
N CYS A 14 21.19 -11.90 0.16
CA CYS A 14 22.60 -11.61 0.41
C CYS A 14 22.96 -10.12 0.28
N LEU A 15 22.08 -9.28 -0.28
CA LEU A 15 22.36 -7.84 -0.42
C LEU A 15 22.32 -7.13 0.96
N PRO A 16 23.14 -6.06 1.12
CA PRO A 16 22.98 -5.09 2.20
C PRO A 16 21.54 -4.58 2.32
N VAL A 17 21.11 -4.25 3.55
CA VAL A 17 19.71 -3.88 3.84
C VAL A 17 19.18 -2.75 2.95
N GLU A 18 20.01 -1.74 2.68
CA GLU A 18 19.65 -0.60 1.84
C GLU A 18 19.45 -1.00 0.38
N GLN A 19 20.29 -1.90 -0.14
CA GLN A 19 20.18 -2.41 -1.50
C GLN A 19 18.95 -3.30 -1.65
N ARG A 20 18.64 -4.13 -0.64
CA ARG A 20 17.37 -4.89 -0.59
C ARG A 20 16.16 -3.97 -0.59
N ALA A 21 16.14 -2.95 0.26
CA ALA A 21 15.03 -1.99 0.33
C ALA A 21 14.82 -1.30 -1.03
N ASN A 22 15.90 -0.89 -1.69
CA ASN A 22 15.85 -0.30 -3.03
C ASN A 22 15.33 -1.28 -4.09
N LEU A 23 15.72 -2.55 -4.03
CA LEU A 23 15.23 -3.59 -4.93
C LEU A 23 13.72 -3.85 -4.72
N VAL A 24 13.30 -4.02 -3.47
CA VAL A 24 11.88 -4.21 -3.10
C VAL A 24 11.03 -3.03 -3.59
N LYS A 25 11.48 -1.79 -3.37
CA LYS A 25 10.77 -0.59 -3.86
C LYS A 25 10.57 -0.62 -5.38
N LYS A 26 11.59 -1.01 -6.14
CA LYS A 26 11.48 -1.12 -7.61
C LYS A 26 10.51 -2.22 -8.02
N LEU A 27 10.56 -3.37 -7.35
CA LEU A 27 9.66 -4.49 -7.66
C LEU A 27 8.20 -4.11 -7.37
N ILE A 28 7.91 -3.55 -6.19
CA ILE A 28 6.56 -3.08 -5.81
C ILE A 28 6.03 -2.06 -6.83
N ALA A 29 6.84 -1.06 -7.20
CA ALA A 29 6.44 -0.05 -8.19
C ALA A 29 6.10 -0.62 -9.58
N ASN A 30 6.51 -1.86 -9.89
CA ASN A 30 6.15 -2.54 -11.14
C ASN A 30 5.01 -3.57 -10.95
N LEU A 31 4.63 -3.88 -9.71
CA LEU A 31 3.46 -4.72 -9.40
C LEU A 31 2.18 -3.88 -9.34
N ASP A 32 2.27 -2.64 -8.87
CA ASP A 32 1.12 -1.75 -8.63
C ASP A 32 0.55 -1.08 -9.89
N ALA A 33 0.91 -1.55 -11.09
CA ALA A 33 0.52 -0.92 -12.35
C ALA A 33 -0.90 -1.32 -12.79
N GLU A 34 -1.92 -0.98 -12.00
CA GLU A 34 -3.33 -1.00 -12.41
C GLU A 34 -3.88 0.44 -12.47
N PRO A 35 -3.67 1.16 -13.59
CA PRO A 35 -4.03 2.59 -13.71
C PRO A 35 -5.50 2.89 -13.39
N ALA A 36 -6.40 1.92 -13.63
CA ALA A 36 -7.81 2.06 -13.31
C ALA A 36 -8.08 2.05 -11.80
N ILE A 37 -7.37 1.21 -11.03
CA ILE A 37 -7.49 1.16 -9.57
C ILE A 37 -6.94 2.46 -8.97
N GLU A 38 -5.78 2.91 -9.42
CA GLU A 38 -5.17 4.18 -9.00
C GLU A 38 -6.10 5.38 -9.25
N ALA A 39 -6.69 5.45 -10.45
CA ALA A 39 -7.64 6.50 -10.78
C ALA A 39 -8.90 6.45 -9.90
N ALA A 40 -9.43 5.24 -9.63
CA ALA A 40 -10.57 5.06 -8.74
C ALA A 40 -10.25 5.47 -7.29
N TRP A 41 -9.04 5.15 -6.81
CA TRP A 41 -8.55 5.56 -5.49
C TRP A 41 -8.44 7.08 -5.38
N VAL A 42 -7.83 7.74 -6.36
CA VAL A 42 -7.73 9.21 -6.38
C VAL A 42 -9.12 9.85 -6.36
N SER A 43 -10.04 9.35 -7.19
CA SER A 43 -11.42 9.85 -7.22
C SER A 43 -12.10 9.72 -5.86
N GLU A 44 -11.93 8.58 -5.19
CA GLU A 44 -12.56 8.33 -3.89
C GLU A 44 -11.95 9.19 -2.78
N VAL A 45 -10.63 9.37 -2.78
CA VAL A 45 -9.95 10.26 -1.81
C VAL A 45 -10.45 11.70 -1.95
N LEU A 46 -10.53 12.21 -3.18
CA LEU A 46 -11.02 13.56 -3.46
C LEU A 46 -12.48 13.72 -3.01
N ARG A 47 -13.34 12.74 -3.31
CA ARG A 47 -14.75 12.74 -2.89
C ARG A 47 -14.88 12.79 -1.36
N ARG A 48 -14.19 11.89 -0.65
CA ARG A 48 -14.24 11.84 0.82
C ARG A 48 -13.70 13.12 1.45
N HIS A 49 -12.60 13.66 0.93
CA HIS A 49 -12.05 14.91 1.43
C HIS A 49 -13.06 16.06 1.31
N ALA A 50 -13.72 16.19 0.16
CA ALA A 50 -14.75 17.21 -0.04
C ALA A 50 -15.94 17.05 0.91
N GLU A 51 -16.39 15.82 1.18
CA GLU A 51 -17.48 15.55 2.15
C GLU A 51 -17.11 15.91 3.58
N ILE A 52 -15.85 15.69 3.97
CA ILE A 52 -15.32 16.06 5.28
C ILE A 52 -15.28 17.58 5.42
N GLU A 53 -14.71 18.28 4.45
CA GLU A 53 -14.63 19.75 4.46
C GLU A 53 -16.03 20.40 4.44
N ALA A 54 -16.97 19.81 3.71
CA ALA A 54 -18.35 20.28 3.65
C ALA A 54 -19.19 19.89 4.89
N GLY A 55 -18.67 19.01 5.77
CA GLY A 55 -19.40 18.50 6.93
C GLY A 55 -20.61 17.63 6.56
N THR A 56 -20.63 17.04 5.37
CA THR A 56 -21.75 16.21 4.87
C THR A 56 -21.65 14.74 5.27
N VAL A 57 -20.59 14.37 5.99
CA VAL A 57 -20.34 13.01 6.47
C VAL A 57 -20.09 13.00 7.98
N ALA A 58 -20.57 11.95 8.66
CA ALA A 58 -20.29 11.75 10.07
C ALA A 58 -18.89 11.14 10.25
N LEU A 59 -18.04 11.84 11.01
CA LEU A 59 -16.69 11.37 11.33
C LEU A 59 -16.70 10.42 12.53
N LEU A 60 -15.81 9.43 12.49
CA LEU A 60 -15.55 8.54 13.62
C LEU A 60 -14.21 8.90 14.27
N PRO A 61 -14.08 8.78 15.61
CA PRO A 61 -12.79 8.92 16.28
C PRO A 61 -11.79 7.88 15.75
N GLY A 62 -10.68 8.36 15.17
CA GLY A 62 -9.73 7.49 14.46
C GLY A 62 -9.09 6.44 15.36
N THR A 63 -8.70 6.81 16.58
CA THR A 63 -8.07 5.91 17.55
C THR A 63 -8.99 4.77 17.97
N GLU A 64 -10.26 5.07 18.29
CA GLU A 64 -11.26 4.09 18.68
C GLU A 64 -11.62 3.16 17.51
N THR A 65 -11.79 3.73 16.32
CA THR A 65 -12.09 2.96 15.11
C THR A 65 -10.98 1.96 14.78
N MET A 66 -9.72 2.39 14.84
CA MET A 66 -8.57 1.52 14.61
C MET A 66 -8.39 0.46 15.70
N ALA A 67 -8.76 0.76 16.95
CA ALA A 67 -8.80 -0.25 18.01
C ALA A 67 -9.83 -1.35 17.71
N ARG A 68 -11.05 -0.95 17.31
CA ARG A 68 -12.12 -1.90 16.94
C ARG A 68 -11.72 -2.80 15.76
N LEU A 69 -11.19 -2.22 14.68
CA LEU A 69 -10.78 -2.98 13.49
C LEU A 69 -9.72 -4.04 13.81
N ARG A 70 -8.74 -3.73 14.67
CA ARG A 70 -7.72 -4.70 15.08
C ARG A 70 -8.31 -5.87 15.86
N THR A 71 -9.31 -5.62 16.71
CA THR A 71 -10.00 -6.70 17.43
C THR A 71 -10.83 -7.58 16.48
N GLU A 72 -11.40 -6.99 15.43
CA GLU A 72 -12.32 -7.68 14.52
C GLU A 72 -11.63 -8.48 13.41
N PHE A 73 -10.46 -8.04 12.94
CA PHE A 73 -9.76 -8.60 11.79
C PHE A 73 -8.34 -9.11 12.08
N GLN A 74 -8.04 -9.45 13.34
CA GLN A 74 -6.79 -10.12 13.73
C GLN A 74 -6.81 -11.61 13.41
#